data_AF-A0A3M7B2F7-F1
#
_entry.id   AF-A0A3M7B2F7-F1
#
_cell.length_a   1.000
_cell.length_b   1.000
_cell.length_c   1.000
_cell.angle_alpha   90.00
_cell.angle_beta   90.00
_cell.angle_gamma   90.00
#
_symmetry.space_group_name_H-M   'P 1'
#
loop_
_entity.id
_entity.type
_entity.pdbx_description
1 polymer ?
#
loop_
_entity_poly.entity_id
_entity_poly.type
_entity_poly.pdbx_seq_one_letter_code
_entity_poly.pdbx_strand_id
1 'polypeptide(L)'
;MAISFKPSQQGSSHDPIPLAWTANPIRLLFSDLVLGFRKLPYIFGILSLQPSRHPLDELYPWSVKNMVTLAIHLFLIVYQLAFLASIPAWIILHGPALWFIIYCASVLGVNILICGLLNGPEYLDSKVDLPFSQNHNKERWIFLNGVSVGSHWLQANIDRLALTFRRPVRGVHNPTAGIVFDLLQCLLERNFSYSTDDVRVAYRQIKDALVDSNYEKIVLILHSQGGIQGSLIVDWLLSEVPQTLLSQLEIYTFGNAANHFNNPHWDLRTYLSNVNAD
;
A
#
# COMPACT_ATOMS: atom_id res chain seq x y z
N MET A 1 -8.62 -20.67 -27.51
CA MET A 1 -8.64 -19.20 -27.70
C MET A 1 -7.22 -18.71 -27.52
N ALA A 2 -6.64 -18.06 -28.52
CA ALA A 2 -5.32 -17.44 -28.38
C ALA A 2 -5.43 -16.25 -27.42
N ILE A 3 -4.63 -16.24 -26.35
CA ILE A 3 -4.57 -15.14 -25.39
C ILE A 3 -3.83 -14.00 -26.09
N SER A 4 -4.57 -12.99 -26.54
CA SER A 4 -3.98 -11.77 -27.11
C SER A 4 -3.44 -10.91 -25.97
N PHE A 5 -2.12 -10.72 -25.93
CA PHE A 5 -1.50 -9.70 -25.09
C PHE A 5 -2.08 -8.32 -25.46
N LYS A 6 -2.76 -7.68 -24.52
CA LYS A 6 -3.14 -6.27 -24.66
C LYS A 6 -2.09 -5.46 -23.91
N PRO A 7 -1.28 -4.64 -24.58
CA PRO A 7 -0.33 -3.76 -23.90
C PRO A 7 -1.06 -2.83 -22.93
N SER A 8 -0.35 -2.36 -21.90
CA SER A 8 -0.88 -1.38 -20.95
C SER A 8 -1.47 -0.19 -21.71
N GLN A 9 -2.77 0.06 -21.47
CA GLN A 9 -3.59 1.18 -21.95
C GLN A 9 -2.94 2.02 -23.07
N GLN A 10 -3.22 1.70 -24.33
CA GLN A 10 -3.02 2.65 -25.41
C GLN A 10 -3.95 3.84 -25.16
N GLY A 11 -3.43 4.89 -24.52
CA GLY A 11 -4.18 6.13 -24.32
C GLY A 11 -4.69 6.65 -25.66
N SER A 12 -5.89 7.23 -25.68
CA SER A 12 -6.37 7.86 -26.91
C SER A 12 -5.58 9.15 -27.14
N SER A 13 -5.45 9.58 -28.40
CA SER A 13 -4.83 10.88 -28.73
C SER A 13 -5.59 12.08 -28.13
N HIS A 14 -6.78 11.85 -27.57
CA HIS A 14 -7.61 12.86 -26.92
C HIS A 14 -7.48 12.87 -25.40
N ASP A 15 -6.83 11.87 -24.80
CA ASP A 15 -6.64 11.84 -23.36
C ASP A 15 -5.54 12.82 -22.96
N PRO A 16 -5.77 13.67 -21.95
CA PRO A 16 -4.74 14.57 -21.46
C PRO A 16 -3.57 13.75 -20.91
N ILE A 17 -2.36 14.05 -21.42
CA ILE A 17 -1.13 13.40 -20.96
C ILE A 17 -1.00 13.63 -19.45
N PRO A 18 -0.89 12.57 -18.63
CA PRO A 18 -0.71 12.73 -17.20
C PRO A 18 0.60 13.46 -16.91
N LEU A 19 0.64 14.21 -15.81
CA LEU A 19 1.89 14.83 -15.36
C LEU A 19 2.93 13.73 -15.10
N ALA A 20 4.15 13.95 -15.58
CA ALA A 20 5.26 13.08 -15.24
C ALA A 20 5.48 13.08 -13.72
N TRP A 21 5.78 11.92 -13.13
CA TRP A 21 6.03 11.80 -11.69
C TRP A 21 7.23 12.63 -11.22
N THR A 22 8.14 13.00 -12.13
CA THR A 22 9.29 13.89 -11.90
C THR A 22 8.94 15.38 -11.99
N ALA A 23 7.68 15.73 -12.25
CA ALA A 23 7.23 17.11 -12.26
C ALA A 23 7.29 17.72 -10.86
N ASN A 24 7.03 19.04 -10.78
CA ASN A 24 6.98 19.73 -9.49
C ASN A 24 5.99 19.06 -8.51
N PRO A 25 6.42 18.65 -7.30
CA PRO A 25 5.60 17.95 -6.31
C PRO A 25 4.28 18.65 -5.94
N ILE A 26 4.31 19.98 -5.80
CA ILE A 26 3.13 20.77 -5.45
C ILE A 26 2.12 20.71 -6.60
N ARG A 27 2.59 20.80 -7.85
CA ARG A 27 1.74 20.68 -9.04
C ARG A 27 1.11 19.29 -9.16
N LEU A 28 1.87 18.24 -8.85
CA LEU A 28 1.37 16.86 -8.80
C LEU A 28 0.27 16.71 -7.73
N LEU A 29 0.53 17.20 -6.51
CA LEU A 29 -0.45 17.20 -5.42
C LEU A 29 -1.76 17.89 -5.82
N PHE A 30 -1.69 19.11 -6.38
CA PHE A 30 -2.90 19.82 -6.82
C PHE A 30 -3.64 19.07 -7.94
N SER A 31 -2.91 18.48 -8.88
CA SER A 31 -3.51 17.68 -9.95
C SER A 31 -4.26 16.47 -9.39
N ASP A 32 -3.64 15.74 -8.44
CA ASP A 32 -4.25 14.58 -7.79
C ASP A 32 -5.44 14.96 -6.91
N LEU A 33 -5.36 16.07 -6.17
CA LEU A 33 -6.50 16.61 -5.41
C LEU A 33 -7.68 16.92 -6.33
N VAL A 34 -7.45 17.65 -7.42
CA VAL A 34 -8.49 17.99 -8.40
C VAL A 34 -9.08 16.71 -9.03
N LEU A 35 -8.24 15.73 -9.35
CA LEU A 35 -8.69 14.44 -9.87
C LEU A 35 -9.57 13.71 -8.84
N GLY A 36 -9.14 13.64 -7.58
CA GLY A 36 -9.90 13.05 -6.49
C GLY A 36 -11.28 13.69 -6.32
N PHE A 37 -11.36 15.02 -6.28
CA PHE A 37 -12.63 15.74 -6.22
C PHE A 37 -13.52 15.47 -7.44
N ARG A 38 -12.96 15.47 -8.66
CA ARG A 38 -13.72 15.17 -9.89
C ARG A 38 -14.26 13.74 -9.92
N LYS A 39 -13.55 12.80 -9.28
CA LYS A 39 -13.93 11.38 -9.23
C LYS A 39 -14.67 10.99 -7.95
N LEU A 40 -14.91 11.93 -7.05
CA LEU A 40 -15.65 11.70 -5.81
C LEU A 40 -17.03 11.03 -6.02
N PRO A 41 -17.82 11.33 -7.08
CA PRO A 41 -19.09 10.63 -7.31
C PRO A 41 -18.97 9.11 -7.48
N TYR A 42 -17.80 8.58 -7.88
CA TYR A 42 -17.58 7.14 -8.00
C TYR A 42 -17.52 6.41 -6.65
N ILE A 43 -17.39 7.15 -5.53
CA ILE A 43 -17.36 6.55 -4.19
C ILE A 43 -18.63 5.76 -3.90
N PHE A 44 -19.79 6.18 -4.40
CA PHE A 44 -21.06 5.46 -4.22
C PHE A 44 -21.07 4.10 -4.93
N GLY A 45 -20.28 3.94 -6.00
CA GLY A 45 -20.08 2.65 -6.66
C GLY A 45 -19.18 1.71 -5.86
N ILE A 46 -18.20 2.27 -5.13
CA ILE A 46 -17.29 1.51 -4.25
C ILE A 46 -18.02 1.11 -2.96
N LEU A 47 -18.89 1.97 -2.44
CA LEU A 47 -19.75 1.70 -1.27
C LEU A 47 -20.91 0.74 -1.59
N SER A 48 -20.90 0.04 -2.73
CA SER A 48 -21.84 -1.05 -2.98
C SER A 48 -21.51 -2.20 -2.01
N LEU A 49 -22.16 -2.17 -0.84
CA LEU A 49 -22.04 -3.11 0.27
C LEU A 49 -22.64 -4.48 -0.11
N GLN A 50 -22.09 -5.15 -1.12
CA GLN A 50 -22.35 -6.58 -1.22
C GLN A 50 -21.74 -7.24 0.02
N PRO A 51 -22.55 -7.86 0.89
CA PRO A 51 -22.05 -8.37 2.15
C PRO A 51 -21.01 -9.44 1.85
N SER A 52 -19.83 -9.25 2.44
CA SER A 52 -18.74 -10.19 2.24
C SER A 52 -19.11 -11.55 2.79
N ARG A 53 -18.78 -12.60 2.04
CA ARG A 53 -19.30 -13.95 2.29
C ARG A 53 -18.31 -14.85 3.02
N HIS A 54 -17.04 -14.49 3.04
CA HIS A 54 -16.00 -15.33 3.60
C HIS A 54 -15.48 -14.77 4.94
N PRO A 55 -15.22 -15.60 5.97
CA PRO A 55 -14.79 -15.13 7.29
C PRO A 55 -13.47 -14.34 7.33
N LEU A 56 -12.62 -14.55 6.32
CA LEU A 56 -11.36 -13.80 6.14
C LEU A 56 -11.55 -12.45 5.45
N ASP A 57 -12.75 -12.11 5.00
CA ASP A 57 -12.99 -10.82 4.37
C ASP A 57 -13.09 -9.71 5.41
N GLU A 58 -12.53 -8.54 5.12
CA GLU A 58 -12.48 -7.37 6.00
C GLU A 58 -13.89 -6.88 6.40
N LEU A 59 -14.84 -6.98 5.46
CA LEU A 59 -16.24 -6.56 5.63
C LEU A 59 -17.18 -7.72 5.99
N TYR A 60 -16.65 -8.86 6.45
CA TYR A 60 -17.48 -9.98 6.91
C TYR A 60 -18.25 -9.58 8.19
N PRO A 61 -19.60 -9.50 8.14
CA PRO A 61 -20.39 -8.84 9.18
C PRO A 61 -20.49 -9.65 10.49
N TRP A 62 -20.25 -10.96 10.44
CA TRP A 62 -20.37 -11.84 11.61
C TRP A 62 -19.08 -11.98 12.42
N SER A 63 -18.01 -11.27 12.04
CA SER A 63 -16.81 -11.16 12.86
C SER A 63 -16.93 -9.96 13.80
N VAL A 64 -16.94 -10.23 15.11
CA VAL A 64 -16.94 -9.16 16.13
C VAL A 64 -15.76 -8.22 15.94
N LYS A 65 -14.57 -8.76 15.60
CA LYS A 65 -13.36 -7.95 15.38
C LYS A 65 -13.49 -7.05 14.15
N ASN A 66 -14.13 -7.51 13.07
CA ASN A 66 -14.41 -6.65 11.91
C ASN A 66 -15.39 -5.54 12.29
N MET A 67 -16.45 -5.85 13.03
CA MET A 67 -17.43 -4.84 13.45
C MET A 67 -16.83 -3.78 14.37
N VAL A 68 -15.96 -4.18 15.31
CA VAL A 68 -15.21 -3.22 16.14
C VAL A 68 -14.28 -2.36 15.29
N THR A 69 -13.53 -2.97 14.37
CA THR A 69 -12.61 -2.27 13.46
C THR A 69 -13.36 -1.24 12.62
N LEU A 70 -14.52 -1.61 12.05
CA LEU A 70 -15.39 -0.72 11.28
C LEU A 70 -15.96 0.41 12.15
N ALA A 71 -16.39 0.12 13.37
CA ALA A 71 -16.90 1.14 14.28
C ALA A 71 -15.82 2.17 14.64
N ILE A 72 -14.58 1.71 14.89
CA ILE A 72 -13.44 2.60 15.15
C ILE A 72 -13.15 3.46 13.91
N HIS A 73 -13.10 2.89 12.71
CA HIS A 73 -12.90 3.67 11.49
C HIS A 73 -14.01 4.68 11.23
N LEU A 74 -15.28 4.33 11.48
CA LEU A 74 -16.39 5.27 11.35
C LEU A 74 -16.26 6.44 12.34
N PHE A 75 -15.89 6.16 13.60
CA PHE A 75 -15.59 7.20 14.57
C PHE A 75 -14.42 8.07 14.10
N LEU A 76 -13.32 7.46 13.64
CA LEU A 76 -12.13 8.18 13.16
C LEU A 76 -12.46 9.07 11.96
N ILE A 77 -13.32 8.64 11.02
CA ILE A 77 -13.76 9.49 9.91
C ILE A 77 -14.42 10.77 10.44
N VAL A 78 -15.41 10.65 11.33
CA VAL A 78 -16.11 11.82 11.89
C VAL A 78 -15.15 12.71 12.67
N TYR A 79 -14.31 12.11 13.50
CA TYR A 79 -13.32 12.80 14.33
C TYR A 79 -12.30 13.59 13.49
N GLN A 80 -11.72 12.95 12.48
CA GLN A 80 -10.70 13.53 11.60
C GLN A 80 -11.28 14.62 10.71
N LEU A 81 -12.49 14.42 10.16
CA LEU A 81 -13.17 15.46 9.38
C LEU A 81 -13.52 16.68 10.25
N ALA A 82 -13.97 16.47 11.49
CA ALA A 82 -14.23 17.56 12.43
C ALA A 82 -12.96 18.34 12.77
N PHE A 83 -11.82 17.65 12.96
CA PHE A 83 -10.53 18.31 13.13
C PHE A 83 -10.11 19.11 11.90
N LEU A 84 -10.18 18.53 10.70
CA LEU A 84 -9.81 19.25 9.47
C LEU A 84 -10.71 20.47 9.23
N ALA A 85 -12.00 20.38 9.56
CA ALA A 85 -12.94 21.49 9.48
C ALA A 85 -12.68 22.58 10.54
N SER A 86 -12.10 22.24 11.70
CA SER A 86 -11.78 23.21 12.74
C SER A 86 -10.53 24.05 12.42
N ILE A 87 -9.61 23.55 11.59
CA ILE A 87 -8.38 24.26 11.21
C ILE A 87 -8.68 25.62 10.55
N PRO A 88 -9.53 25.72 9.50
CA PRO A 88 -9.92 27.01 8.93
C PRO A 88 -10.56 27.95 9.95
N ALA A 89 -11.38 27.43 10.87
CA ALA A 89 -12.02 28.24 11.90
C ALA A 89 -10.98 28.87 12.85
N TRP A 90 -9.96 28.11 13.26
CA TRP A 90 -8.83 28.62 14.05
C TRP A 90 -8.06 29.74 13.35
N ILE A 91 -7.84 29.60 12.04
CA ILE A 91 -7.14 30.60 11.22
C ILE A 91 -7.97 31.88 11.09
N ILE A 92 -9.27 31.75 10.77
CA ILE A 92 -10.18 32.89 10.58
C ILE A 92 -10.39 33.67 11.89
N LEU A 93 -10.47 32.96 13.03
CA LEU A 93 -10.66 33.58 14.34
C LEU A 93 -9.36 34.13 14.95
N HIS A 94 -8.24 34.07 14.22
CA HIS A 94 -6.91 34.50 14.68
C HIS A 94 -6.56 33.93 16.07
N GLY A 95 -6.86 32.64 16.28
CA GLY A 95 -6.60 31.99 17.55
C GLY A 95 -5.10 32.00 17.91
N PRO A 96 -4.71 32.06 19.19
CA PRO A 96 -3.31 32.12 19.57
C PRO A 96 -2.54 30.87 19.10
N ALA A 97 -1.41 31.07 18.43
CA ALA A 97 -0.65 29.99 17.79
C ALA A 97 -0.25 28.85 18.75
N LEU A 98 0.15 29.19 19.98
CA LEU A 98 0.51 28.20 20.99
C LEU A 98 -0.67 27.26 21.33
N TRP A 99 -1.87 27.81 21.50
CA TRP A 99 -3.06 27.02 21.80
C TRP A 99 -3.49 26.18 20.61
N PHE A 100 -3.30 26.68 19.38
CA PHE A 100 -3.53 25.89 18.17
C PHE A 100 -2.59 24.68 18.08
N ILE A 101 -1.30 24.86 18.40
CA ILE A 101 -0.32 23.76 18.42
C ILE A 101 -0.71 22.72 19.49
N ILE A 102 -1.06 23.16 20.70
CA ILE A 102 -1.51 22.27 21.78
C ILE A 102 -2.77 21.51 21.36
N TYR A 103 -3.73 22.19 20.74
CA TYR A 103 -4.94 21.56 20.20
C TYR A 103 -4.60 20.48 19.17
N CYS A 104 -3.77 20.79 18.17
CA CYS A 104 -3.34 19.82 17.16
C CYS A 104 -2.63 18.63 17.79
N ALA A 105 -1.68 18.87 18.69
CA ALA A 105 -0.96 17.81 19.39
C ALA A 105 -1.91 16.92 20.22
N SER A 106 -2.91 17.51 20.86
CA SER A 106 -3.92 16.78 21.63
C SER A 106 -4.77 15.89 20.72
N VAL A 107 -5.21 16.41 19.57
CA VAL A 107 -6.00 15.65 18.59
C VAL A 107 -5.18 14.50 18.00
N LEU A 108 -3.95 14.76 17.59
CA LEU A 108 -3.05 13.74 17.06
C LEU A 108 -2.72 12.69 18.13
N GLY A 109 -2.52 13.08 19.38
CA GLY A 109 -2.31 12.17 20.50
C GLY A 109 -3.50 11.22 20.71
N VAL A 110 -4.72 11.75 20.72
CA VAL A 110 -5.94 10.92 20.81
C VAL A 110 -6.07 10.00 19.59
N ASN A 111 -5.79 10.49 18.38
CA ASN A 111 -5.80 9.68 17.17
C ASN A 111 -4.83 8.50 17.26
N ILE A 112 -3.60 8.73 17.72
CA ILE A 112 -2.58 7.70 17.93
C ILE A 112 -3.07 6.66 18.94
N LEU A 113 -3.65 7.08 20.06
CA LEU A 113 -4.17 6.16 21.08
C LEU A 113 -5.27 5.25 20.52
N ILE A 114 -6.20 5.82 19.75
CA ILE A 114 -7.30 5.05 19.14
C ILE A 114 -6.78 4.12 18.05
N CYS A 115 -5.88 4.59 17.18
CA CYS A 115 -5.27 3.77 16.15
C CYS A 115 -4.39 2.65 16.74
N GLY A 116 -3.84 2.84 17.94
CA GLY A 116 -3.16 1.80 18.71
C GLY A 116 -4.03 0.58 19.02
N LEU A 117 -5.37 0.71 18.99
CA LEU A 117 -6.30 -0.42 19.13
C LEU A 117 -6.45 -1.24 17.84
N LEU A 118 -6.14 -0.65 16.69
CA LEU A 118 -6.19 -1.29 15.37
C LEU A 118 -4.84 -1.88 14.97
N ASN A 119 -3.79 -1.13 15.27
CA ASN A 119 -2.43 -1.42 14.84
C ASN A 119 -1.78 -2.49 15.73
N GLY A 120 -0.65 -3.01 15.28
CA GLY A 120 0.04 -4.14 15.89
C GLY A 120 1.51 -4.15 15.44
N PRO A 121 2.18 -5.31 15.45
CA PRO A 121 3.59 -5.39 15.12
C PRO A 121 3.88 -4.95 13.67
N GLU A 122 5.14 -4.63 13.41
CA GLU A 122 5.64 -4.21 12.08
C GLU A 122 5.49 -5.29 11.00
N TYR A 123 5.42 -6.56 11.39
CA TYR A 123 5.17 -7.67 10.48
C TYR A 123 4.38 -8.79 11.14
N LEU A 124 3.70 -9.57 10.31
CA LEU A 124 2.93 -10.76 10.69
C LEU A 124 3.24 -11.87 9.69
N ASP A 125 3.30 -13.11 10.17
CA ASP A 125 3.37 -14.29 9.31
C ASP A 125 1.98 -14.95 9.22
N SER A 126 1.66 -15.53 8.07
CA SER A 126 0.42 -16.27 7.86
C SER A 126 0.31 -17.46 8.83
N LYS A 127 -0.87 -17.69 9.42
CA LYS A 127 -1.11 -18.69 10.47
C LYS A 127 -1.86 -19.94 10.00
N VAL A 128 -2.00 -20.11 8.69
CA VAL A 128 -2.75 -21.22 8.09
C VAL A 128 -1.88 -22.47 7.91
N ASP A 129 -2.48 -23.64 8.11
CA ASP A 129 -1.82 -24.92 7.85
C ASP A 129 -1.76 -25.19 6.33
N LEU A 130 -0.55 -25.39 5.82
CA LEU A 130 -0.26 -25.55 4.40
C LEU A 130 0.35 -26.92 4.14
N PRO A 131 -0.38 -27.87 3.52
CA PRO A 131 0.09 -29.25 3.35
C PRO A 131 1.31 -29.41 2.43
N PHE A 132 1.67 -28.39 1.66
CA PHE A 132 2.75 -28.44 0.66
C PHE A 132 3.83 -27.35 0.86
N SER A 133 3.90 -26.72 2.03
CA SER A 133 4.85 -25.62 2.29
C SER A 133 6.31 -26.01 2.04
N GLN A 134 6.68 -27.27 2.30
CA GLN A 134 8.06 -27.75 2.15
C GLN A 134 8.57 -27.76 0.70
N ASN A 135 7.68 -27.93 -0.29
CA ASN A 135 8.08 -27.99 -1.71
C ASN A 135 8.51 -26.63 -2.27
N HIS A 136 8.31 -25.55 -1.52
CA HIS A 136 8.56 -24.17 -1.94
C HIS A 136 9.33 -23.39 -0.86
N ASN A 137 10.18 -24.09 -0.13
CA ASN A 137 11.02 -23.53 0.94
C ASN A 137 12.04 -22.49 0.44
N LYS A 138 12.35 -22.49 -0.86
CA LYS A 138 13.23 -21.50 -1.52
C LYS A 138 12.50 -20.25 -2.02
N GLU A 139 11.19 -20.13 -1.75
CA GLU A 139 10.41 -18.96 -2.12
C GLU A 139 10.11 -18.11 -0.88
N ARG A 140 10.21 -16.79 -1.02
CA ARG A 140 9.82 -15.83 0.02
C ARG A 140 8.70 -14.93 -0.48
N TRP A 141 7.52 -15.04 0.13
CA TRP A 141 6.36 -14.21 -0.22
C TRP A 141 6.15 -13.11 0.82
N ILE A 142 6.11 -11.87 0.34
CA ILE A 142 5.96 -10.66 1.14
C ILE A 142 4.73 -9.91 0.64
N PHE A 143 3.86 -9.48 1.55
CA PHE A 143 2.68 -8.68 1.27
C PHE A 143 2.77 -7.33 1.98
N LEU A 144 2.55 -6.23 1.29
CA LEU A 144 2.46 -4.89 1.87
C LEU A 144 1.03 -4.34 1.67
N ASN A 145 0.36 -4.06 2.78
CA ASN A 145 -1.01 -3.55 2.77
C ASN A 145 -1.09 -2.08 2.36
N GLY A 146 -2.31 -1.63 2.10
CA GLY A 146 -2.61 -0.23 1.81
C GLY A 146 -3.22 0.49 3.01
N VAL A 147 -3.87 1.63 2.71
CA VAL A 147 -4.60 2.46 3.68
C VAL A 147 -5.58 1.65 4.51
N SER A 148 -5.83 2.10 5.73
CA SER A 148 -6.97 1.69 6.57
C SER A 148 -6.95 0.22 6.98
N VAL A 149 -5.79 -0.40 6.98
CA VAL A 149 -5.62 -1.79 7.40
C VAL A 149 -4.90 -1.82 8.74
N GLY A 150 -5.58 -2.34 9.76
CA GLY A 150 -4.96 -2.70 11.04
C GLY A 150 -4.43 -4.13 11.04
N SER A 151 -3.82 -4.54 12.15
CA SER A 151 -3.19 -5.85 12.31
C SER A 151 -4.15 -7.03 12.12
N HIS A 152 -5.43 -6.85 12.48
CA HIS A 152 -6.46 -7.86 12.29
C HIS A 152 -6.75 -8.15 10.82
N TRP A 153 -6.97 -7.10 10.02
CA TRP A 153 -7.22 -7.21 8.59
C TRP A 153 -5.97 -7.63 7.83
N LEU A 154 -4.79 -7.16 8.22
CA LEU A 154 -3.53 -7.64 7.66
C LEU A 154 -3.37 -9.16 7.84
N GLN A 155 -3.64 -9.69 9.04
CA GLN A 155 -3.59 -11.13 9.27
C GLN A 155 -4.56 -11.89 8.35
N ALA A 156 -5.79 -11.41 8.22
CA ALA A 156 -6.79 -12.05 7.37
C ALA A 156 -6.36 -12.04 5.88
N ASN A 157 -5.77 -10.94 5.43
CA ASN A 157 -5.25 -10.79 4.07
C ASN A 157 -4.11 -11.77 3.78
N ILE A 158 -3.09 -11.87 4.67
CA ILE A 158 -1.98 -12.81 4.45
C ILE A 158 -2.40 -14.27 4.60
N ASP A 159 -3.35 -14.59 5.48
CA ASP A 159 -3.91 -15.93 5.58
C ASP A 159 -4.68 -16.30 4.31
N ARG A 160 -5.44 -15.35 3.75
CA ARG A 160 -6.17 -15.55 2.50
C ARG A 160 -5.23 -15.74 1.31
N LEU A 161 -4.18 -14.91 1.21
CA LEU A 161 -3.15 -15.04 0.19
C LEU A 161 -2.42 -16.39 0.32
N ALA A 162 -2.06 -16.79 1.54
CA ALA A 162 -1.39 -18.05 1.80
C ALA A 162 -2.23 -19.26 1.39
N LEU A 163 -3.54 -19.25 1.68
CA LEU A 163 -4.47 -20.29 1.23
C LEU A 163 -4.63 -20.31 -0.30
N THR A 164 -4.63 -19.15 -0.93
CA THR A 164 -4.84 -19.00 -2.38
C THR A 164 -3.63 -19.50 -3.17
N PHE A 165 -2.43 -19.05 -2.82
CA PHE A 165 -1.20 -19.39 -3.51
C PHE A 165 -0.53 -20.66 -2.96
N ARG A 166 -1.02 -21.18 -1.83
CA ARG A 166 -0.44 -22.33 -1.12
C ARG A 166 1.03 -22.08 -0.74
N ARG A 167 1.30 -20.87 -0.24
CA ARG A 167 2.65 -20.40 0.16
C ARG A 167 2.55 -19.66 1.49
N PRO A 168 3.53 -19.81 2.40
CA PRO A 168 3.60 -18.94 3.57
C PRO A 168 3.82 -17.49 3.12
N VAL A 169 3.04 -16.55 3.67
CA VAL A 169 3.14 -15.12 3.33
C VAL A 169 3.47 -14.32 4.57
N ARG A 170 4.52 -13.48 4.48
CA ARG A 170 4.82 -12.46 5.48
C ARG A 170 4.15 -11.15 5.10
N GLY A 171 3.29 -10.63 5.95
CA GLY A 171 2.74 -9.28 5.84
C GLY A 171 3.67 -8.26 6.48
N VAL A 172 4.12 -7.27 5.73
CA VAL A 172 4.71 -6.04 6.27
C VAL A 172 3.56 -5.07 6.53
N HIS A 173 3.50 -4.57 7.75
CA HIS A 173 2.39 -3.78 8.24
C HIS A 173 2.64 -2.30 7.98
N ASN A 174 1.85 -1.72 7.09
CA ASN A 174 1.66 -0.28 6.99
C ASN A 174 0.52 0.12 7.94
N PRO A 175 0.82 0.68 9.14
CA PRO A 175 -0.18 0.94 10.15
C PRO A 175 -1.12 2.08 9.74
N THR A 176 -2.40 1.93 10.04
CA THR A 176 -3.41 2.96 9.74
C THR A 176 -3.37 4.09 10.77
N ALA A 177 -3.39 5.33 10.31
CA ALA A 177 -3.73 6.53 11.09
C ALA A 177 -5.23 6.86 11.01
N GLY A 178 -6.01 6.08 10.25
CA GLY A 178 -7.44 6.22 10.02
C GLY A 178 -7.70 6.77 8.63
N ILE A 179 -8.82 6.37 8.02
CA ILE A 179 -9.08 6.52 6.58
C ILE A 179 -8.77 7.91 6.03
N VAL A 180 -9.16 8.97 6.75
CA VAL A 180 -8.96 10.35 6.26
C VAL A 180 -7.49 10.74 6.30
N PHE A 181 -6.80 10.44 7.41
CA PHE A 181 -5.37 10.73 7.54
C PHE A 181 -4.51 9.83 6.64
N ASP A 182 -4.89 8.57 6.45
CA ASP A 182 -4.22 7.67 5.51
C ASP A 182 -4.29 8.21 4.08
N LEU A 183 -5.43 8.74 3.65
CA LEU A 183 -5.58 9.35 2.32
C LEU A 183 -4.71 10.61 2.16
N LEU A 184 -4.58 11.43 3.22
CA LEU A 184 -3.67 12.57 3.22
C LEU A 184 -2.20 12.12 3.14
N GLN A 185 -1.81 11.12 3.93
CA GLN A 185 -0.47 10.54 3.90
C GLN A 185 -0.16 9.94 2.52
N CYS A 186 -1.10 9.17 1.95
CA CYS A 186 -1.00 8.60 0.62
C CYS A 186 -0.72 9.68 -0.46
N LEU A 187 -1.41 10.83 -0.39
CA LEU A 187 -1.13 11.96 -1.29
C LEU A 187 0.26 12.55 -1.07
N LEU A 188 0.72 12.65 0.19
CA LEU A 188 2.06 13.16 0.50
C LEU A 188 3.16 12.20 0.01
N GLU A 189 3.07 10.91 0.32
CA GLU A 189 4.00 9.87 -0.13
C GLU A 189 4.11 9.85 -1.66
N ARG A 190 2.95 9.82 -2.34
CA ARG A 190 2.86 9.74 -3.80
C ARG A 190 3.45 10.96 -4.51
N ASN A 191 3.25 12.17 -3.97
CA ASN A 191 3.59 13.40 -4.67
C ASN A 191 4.93 13.99 -4.25
N PHE A 192 5.42 13.68 -3.05
CA PHE A 192 6.71 14.19 -2.52
C PHE A 192 7.77 13.11 -2.41
N SER A 193 7.48 11.86 -2.78
CA SER A 193 8.38 10.71 -2.59
C SER A 193 8.85 10.58 -1.14
N TYR A 194 7.94 10.84 -0.20
CA TYR A 194 8.25 10.81 1.23
C TYR A 194 8.28 9.37 1.72
N SER A 195 9.48 8.87 2.06
CA SER A 195 9.64 7.50 2.56
C SER A 195 9.46 7.44 4.08
N THR A 196 8.28 6.97 4.48
CA THR A 196 7.86 6.72 5.86
C THR A 196 8.61 5.54 6.50
N ASP A 197 8.40 5.34 7.80
CA ASP A 197 9.10 4.28 8.55
C ASP A 197 8.72 2.87 8.07
N ASP A 198 7.47 2.64 7.70
CA ASP A 198 6.99 1.38 7.16
C ASP A 198 7.59 1.06 5.78
N VAL A 199 7.84 2.07 4.94
CA VAL A 199 8.64 1.91 3.70
C VAL A 199 10.04 1.41 4.02
N ARG A 200 10.68 1.94 5.07
CA ARG A 200 12.04 1.56 5.49
C ARG A 200 12.09 0.15 6.06
N VAL A 201 11.09 -0.23 6.85
CA VAL A 201 10.95 -1.59 7.39
C VAL A 201 10.73 -2.59 6.26
N ALA A 202 9.80 -2.30 5.33
CA ALA A 202 9.54 -3.12 4.16
C ALA A 202 10.79 -3.29 3.29
N TYR A 203 11.50 -2.18 3.00
CA TYR A 203 12.76 -2.19 2.28
C TYR A 203 13.78 -3.14 2.91
N ARG A 204 14.00 -3.04 4.22
CA ARG A 204 14.93 -3.91 4.95
C ARG A 204 14.55 -5.38 4.81
N GLN A 205 13.27 -5.73 5.02
CA GLN A 205 12.81 -7.12 4.89
C GLN A 205 13.02 -7.69 3.49
N ILE A 206 12.77 -6.89 2.45
CA ILE A 206 12.94 -7.32 1.04
C ILE A 206 14.43 -7.45 0.72
N LYS A 207 15.26 -6.49 1.14
CA LYS A 207 16.71 -6.55 0.95
C LYS A 207 17.35 -7.74 1.67
N ASP A 208 16.95 -7.98 2.93
CA ASP A 208 17.43 -9.13 3.71
C ASP A 208 17.05 -10.45 3.04
N ALA A 209 15.84 -10.55 2.48
CA ALA A 209 15.43 -11.72 1.71
C ALA A 209 16.23 -11.89 0.41
N LEU A 210 16.56 -10.79 -0.28
CA LEU A 210 17.34 -10.80 -1.54
C LEU A 210 18.78 -11.27 -1.36
N VAL A 211 19.38 -11.03 -0.19
CA VAL A 211 20.77 -11.44 0.09
C VAL A 211 20.85 -12.82 0.74
N ASP A 212 19.73 -13.37 1.21
CA ASP A 212 19.68 -14.68 1.84
C ASP A 212 19.74 -15.80 0.78
N SER A 213 20.84 -16.55 0.78
CA SER A 213 21.10 -17.66 -0.15
C SER A 213 20.12 -18.82 -0.05
N ASN A 214 19.25 -18.86 0.97
CA ASN A 214 18.20 -19.87 1.08
C ASN A 214 17.04 -19.62 0.10
N TYR A 215 16.87 -18.39 -0.39
CA TYR A 215 15.81 -18.04 -1.32
C TYR A 215 16.35 -17.89 -2.74
N GLU A 216 15.61 -18.44 -3.70
CA GLU A 216 15.88 -18.31 -5.13
C GLU A 216 14.84 -17.41 -5.81
N LYS A 217 13.72 -17.15 -5.13
CA LYS A 217 12.61 -16.36 -5.64
C LYS A 217 11.93 -15.57 -4.52
N ILE A 218 11.68 -14.30 -4.77
CA ILE A 218 11.03 -13.39 -3.84
C ILE A 218 9.82 -12.78 -4.52
N VAL A 219 8.64 -12.99 -3.95
CA VAL A 219 7.39 -12.47 -4.47
C VAL A 219 6.91 -11.35 -3.57
N LEU A 220 6.88 -10.13 -4.10
CA LEU A 220 6.35 -8.96 -3.43
C LEU A 220 4.96 -8.63 -3.96
N ILE A 221 3.96 -8.71 -3.10
CA ILE A 221 2.59 -8.35 -3.39
C ILE A 221 2.27 -7.01 -2.73
N LEU A 222 1.79 -6.05 -3.52
CA LEU A 222 1.48 -4.70 -3.08
C LEU A 222 0.00 -4.41 -3.29
N HIS A 223 -0.66 -3.83 -2.29
CA HIS A 223 -2.07 -3.42 -2.41
C HIS A 223 -2.27 -1.93 -2.14
N SER A 224 -3.02 -1.24 -3.00
CA SER A 224 -3.40 0.17 -2.80
C SER A 224 -2.19 1.09 -2.55
N GLN A 225 -2.12 1.78 -1.40
CA GLN A 225 -0.96 2.60 -0.98
C GLN A 225 0.35 1.80 -0.89
N GLY A 226 0.30 0.52 -0.57
CA GLY A 226 1.48 -0.36 -0.62
C GLY A 226 2.16 -0.35 -2.00
N GLY A 227 1.42 -0.03 -3.07
CA GLY A 227 1.98 0.20 -4.40
C GLY A 227 2.89 1.44 -4.48
N ILE A 228 2.51 2.56 -3.85
CA ILE A 228 3.37 3.77 -3.74
C ILE A 228 4.64 3.41 -2.99
N GLN A 229 4.49 2.79 -1.83
CA GLN A 229 5.61 2.38 -0.98
C GLN A 229 6.54 1.42 -1.71
N GLY A 230 5.98 0.45 -2.43
CA GLY A 230 6.74 -0.46 -3.28
C GLY A 230 7.49 0.23 -4.41
N SER A 231 6.94 1.28 -5.03
CA SER A 231 7.68 2.06 -6.04
C SER A 231 8.92 2.74 -5.44
N LEU A 232 8.79 3.33 -4.25
CA LEU A 232 9.91 3.94 -3.52
C LEU A 232 10.96 2.90 -3.08
N ILE A 233 10.51 1.72 -2.66
CA ILE A 233 11.39 0.60 -2.31
C ILE A 233 12.18 0.14 -3.53
N VAL A 234 11.53 0.03 -4.69
CA VAL A 234 12.20 -0.38 -5.94
C VAL A 234 13.27 0.63 -6.34
N ASP A 235 13.04 1.93 -6.15
CA ASP A 235 14.06 2.96 -6.43
C ASP A 235 15.32 2.77 -5.58
N TRP A 236 15.16 2.45 -4.29
CA TRP A 236 16.28 2.13 -3.42
C TRP A 236 16.96 0.81 -3.78
N LEU A 237 16.17 -0.23 -4.07
CA LEU A 237 16.69 -1.54 -4.46
C LEU A 237 17.52 -1.44 -5.76
N LEU A 238 17.05 -0.71 -6.76
CA LEU A 238 17.78 -0.49 -8.01
C LEU A 238 19.08 0.31 -7.80
N SER A 239 19.15 1.12 -6.75
CA SER A 239 20.31 1.94 -6.42
C SER A 239 21.35 1.20 -5.56
N GLU A 240 20.91 0.25 -4.72
CA GLU A 240 21.77 -0.38 -3.71
C GLU A 240 22.04 -1.87 -3.92
N VAL A 241 21.22 -2.58 -4.69
CA VAL A 241 21.29 -4.04 -4.81
C VAL A 241 21.78 -4.44 -6.22
N PRO A 242 22.74 -5.38 -6.33
CA PRO A 242 23.19 -5.89 -7.62
C PRO A 242 22.05 -6.51 -8.44
N GLN A 243 22.08 -6.30 -9.76
CA GLN A 243 21.06 -6.80 -10.70
C GLN A 243 20.86 -8.32 -10.63
N THR A 244 21.91 -9.08 -10.31
CA THR A 244 21.86 -10.53 -10.14
C THR A 244 21.01 -10.99 -8.96
N LEU A 245 20.88 -10.18 -7.91
CA LEU A 245 19.96 -10.47 -6.81
C LEU A 245 18.56 -9.96 -7.15
N LEU A 246 18.47 -8.77 -7.78
CA LEU A 246 17.18 -8.22 -8.20
C LEU A 246 16.44 -9.11 -9.20
N SER A 247 17.12 -9.93 -10.00
CA SER A 247 16.47 -10.89 -10.90
C SER A 247 15.64 -11.96 -10.18
N GLN A 248 15.78 -12.12 -8.87
CA GLN A 248 14.96 -13.01 -8.06
C GLN A 248 13.62 -12.39 -7.63
N LEU A 249 13.46 -11.06 -7.78
CA LEU A 249 12.30 -10.31 -7.30
C LEU A 249 11.19 -10.26 -8.36
N GLU A 250 10.02 -10.77 -8.01
CA GLU A 250 8.78 -10.61 -8.76
C GLU A 250 7.82 -9.69 -8.00
N ILE A 251 7.24 -8.71 -8.69
CA ILE A 251 6.35 -7.73 -8.05
C ILE A 251 4.96 -7.79 -8.69
N TYR A 252 3.95 -7.97 -7.85
CA TYR A 252 2.55 -7.99 -8.23
C TYR A 252 1.80 -6.88 -7.49
N THR A 253 1.00 -6.10 -8.20
CA THR A 253 0.25 -4.98 -7.61
C THR A 253 -1.25 -5.13 -7.81
N PHE A 254 -2.02 -4.78 -6.78
CA PHE A 254 -3.48 -4.79 -6.78
C PHE A 254 -3.99 -3.41 -6.39
N GLY A 255 -4.76 -2.76 -7.26
CA GLY A 255 -5.26 -1.41 -6.99
C GLY A 255 -4.14 -0.37 -6.78
N ASN A 256 -3.01 -0.50 -7.47
CA ASN A 256 -1.81 0.30 -7.27
C ASN A 256 -2.07 1.81 -7.29
N ALA A 257 -1.72 2.50 -6.20
CA ALA A 257 -1.87 3.95 -6.07
C ALA A 257 -0.64 4.74 -6.56
N ALA A 258 0.46 4.08 -6.93
CA ALA A 258 1.69 4.74 -7.38
C ALA A 258 1.51 5.49 -8.70
N ASN A 259 2.22 6.60 -8.84
CA ASN A 259 2.32 7.38 -10.09
C ASN A 259 3.55 6.99 -10.93
N HIS A 260 4.42 6.12 -10.42
CA HIS A 260 5.56 5.56 -11.12
C HIS A 260 5.87 4.16 -10.61
N PHE A 261 6.60 3.40 -11.42
CA PHE A 261 7.16 2.12 -11.03
C PHE A 261 8.36 1.84 -11.93
N ASN A 262 9.57 2.03 -11.41
CA ASN A 262 10.77 1.88 -12.23
C ASN A 262 11.01 0.40 -12.54
N ASN A 263 11.20 0.09 -13.82
CA ASN A 263 11.53 -1.24 -14.29
C ASN A 263 12.80 -1.14 -15.15
N PRO A 264 13.94 -1.66 -14.68
CA PRO A 264 15.17 -1.58 -15.45
C PRO A 264 14.98 -2.31 -16.78
N HIS A 265 15.44 -1.70 -17.87
CA HIS A 265 15.43 -2.35 -19.16
C HIS A 265 16.36 -3.57 -19.10
N TRP A 266 15.81 -4.77 -19.32
CA TRP A 266 16.64 -5.88 -19.75
C TRP A 266 17.24 -5.47 -21.08
N ASP A 267 18.58 -5.49 -21.19
CA ASP A 267 19.21 -5.41 -22.51
C ASP A 267 18.64 -6.58 -23.31
N LEU A 268 17.80 -6.27 -24.30
CA LEU A 268 17.07 -7.23 -25.11
C LEU A 268 18.05 -8.22 -25.77
N ARG A 269 19.30 -7.78 -26.01
CA ARG A 269 20.37 -8.64 -26.53
C ARG A 269 20.73 -9.76 -25.57
N THR A 270 20.79 -9.49 -24.27
CA THR A 270 21.13 -10.46 -23.22
C THR A 270 20.00 -11.46 -22.98
N TYR A 271 18.75 -11.02 -23.06
CA TYR A 271 17.60 -11.93 -22.99
C TYR A 271 17.54 -12.85 -24.20
N LEU A 272 17.67 -12.30 -25.42
CA LEU A 272 17.64 -13.09 -26.66
C LEU A 272 18.86 -14.01 -26.81
N SER A 273 20.02 -13.66 -26.25
CA SER A 273 21.18 -14.56 -26.24
C SER A 273 20.97 -15.76 -25.31
N ASN A 274 20.29 -15.56 -24.17
CA ASN A 274 20.01 -16.65 -23.23
C ASN A 274 18.87 -17.56 -23.71
N VAL A 275 17.84 -17.01 -24.38
CA VAL A 275 16.74 -17.79 -24.95
C VAL A 275 17.17 -18.65 -26.15
N ASN A 276 18.21 -18.23 -26.88
CA ASN A 276 18.76 -19.01 -28.01
C ASN A 276 19.90 -19.96 -27.59
N ALA A 277 20.24 -20.01 -26.30
CA ALA A 277 21.27 -20.90 -25.76
C ALA A 277 20.68 -22.21 -25.17
N ASP A 278 19.35 -22.27 -25.00
CA ASP A 278 18.57 -23.46 -24.67
C ASP A 278 17.88 -24.04 -25.93
#